data_AF-A0A959CAL6-F1
#
_entry.id   AF-A0A959CAL6-F1
#
_cell.length_a   1.000
_cell.length_b   1.000
_cell.length_c   1.000
_cell.angle_alpha   90.00
_cell.angle_beta   90.00
_cell.angle_gamma   90.00
#
_symmetry.space_group_name_H-M   'P 1'
#
loop_
_entity.id
_entity.type
_entity.pdbx_description
1 polymer ?
#
loop_
_entity_poly.entity_id
_entity_poly.type
_entity_poly.pdbx_seq_one_letter_code
_entity_poly.pdbx_strand_id
1 'polypeptide(L)'
;MKNGIYRTVKIFALLFLLSGSASPVAAQCPMCRMSAESNLKNGGTDGRGLNAGILYMLSMPYLIAAGIGFWWWRNRKNEGRDEQEFS
;
A
#
# COMPACT_ATOMS: atom_id res chain seq x y z
N MET A 1 -33.80 3.59 -10.26
CA MET A 1 -33.04 2.33 -10.44
C MET A 1 -31.86 2.46 -11.40
N LYS A 2 -32.01 3.09 -12.58
CA LYS A 2 -30.93 3.26 -13.57
C LYS A 2 -29.69 3.99 -13.04
N ASN A 3 -29.87 5.03 -12.22
CA ASN A 3 -28.77 5.84 -11.68
C ASN A 3 -27.87 5.07 -10.70
N GLY A 4 -28.43 4.09 -9.98
CA GLY A 4 -27.67 3.20 -9.11
C GLY A 4 -26.75 2.30 -9.91
N ILE A 5 -27.27 1.71 -10.99
CA ILE A 5 -26.53 0.85 -11.92
C ILE A 5 -25.38 1.62 -12.58
N TYR A 6 -25.62 2.85 -13.05
CA TYR A 6 -24.53 3.68 -13.61
C TYR A 6 -23.44 4.00 -12.58
N ARG A 7 -23.81 4.15 -11.30
CA ARG A 7 -22.83 4.41 -10.23
C ARG A 7 -21.97 3.18 -9.97
N THR A 8 -22.58 1.99 -9.90
CA THR A 8 -21.84 0.74 -9.74
C THR A 8 -20.95 0.46 -10.95
N VAL A 9 -21.46 0.66 -12.16
CA VAL A 9 -20.68 0.47 -13.41
C VAL A 9 -19.49 1.42 -13.47
N LYS A 10 -19.64 2.70 -13.09
CA LYS A 10 -18.52 3.65 -13.03
C LYS A 10 -17.44 3.23 -12.02
N ILE A 11 -17.84 2.76 -10.84
CA ILE A 11 -16.90 2.29 -9.80
C ILE A 11 -16.14 1.05 -10.30
N PHE A 12 -16.83 0.09 -10.89
CA PHE A 12 -16.20 -1.10 -11.46
C PHE A 12 -15.27 -0.79 -12.63
N ALA A 13 -15.66 0.13 -13.52
CA ALA A 13 -14.82 0.58 -14.63
C ALA A 13 -13.55 1.30 -14.13
N LEU A 14 -13.67 2.12 -13.08
CA LEU A 14 -12.52 2.78 -12.46
C LEU A 14 -11.58 1.76 -11.80
N LEU A 15 -12.11 0.78 -11.07
CA LEU A 15 -11.32 -0.30 -10.47
C LEU A 15 -10.60 -1.14 -11.53
N PHE A 16 -11.27 -1.44 -12.65
CA PHE A 16 -10.69 -2.16 -13.77
C PHE A 16 -9.55 -1.36 -14.45
N LEU A 17 -9.72 -0.05 -14.63
CA LEU A 17 -8.67 0.85 -15.13
C LEU A 17 -7.47 0.98 -14.17
N LEU A 18 -7.70 0.94 -12.86
CA LEU A 18 -6.64 0.95 -11.84
C LEU A 18 -5.99 -0.42 -11.64
N SER A 19 -6.59 -1.50 -12.17
CA SER A 19 -6.02 -2.85 -12.13
C SER A 19 -4.94 -3.00 -13.21
N GLY A 20 -3.94 -2.11 -13.16
CA GLY A 20 -2.79 -2.12 -14.05
C GLY A 20 -2.16 -3.51 -14.13
N SER A 21 -1.68 -3.85 -15.33
CA SER A 21 -1.10 -5.16 -15.63
C SER A 21 -0.02 -5.51 -14.60
N ALA A 22 -0.22 -6.66 -13.94
CA ALA A 22 0.79 -7.31 -13.13
C ALA A 22 1.91 -7.86 -14.04
N SER A 23 2.67 -6.94 -14.63
CA SER A 23 4.01 -7.24 -15.11
C SER A 23 4.80 -7.71 -13.89
N PRO A 24 5.71 -8.70 -14.01
CA PRO A 24 6.60 -9.04 -12.90
C PRO A 24 7.20 -7.72 -12.42
N VAL A 25 7.08 -7.43 -11.12
CA VAL A 25 7.52 -6.18 -10.49
C VAL A 25 8.99 -5.95 -10.83
N ALA A 26 9.21 -5.33 -11.99
CA ALA A 26 10.46 -4.79 -12.43
C ALA A 26 10.57 -3.50 -11.64
N ALA A 27 11.57 -3.39 -10.76
CA ALA A 27 11.80 -2.22 -9.94
C ALA A 27 11.52 -0.93 -10.75
N GLN A 28 10.60 -0.11 -10.26
CA GLN A 28 10.06 1.05 -10.98
C GLN A 28 11.05 2.22 -11.10
N CYS A 29 12.26 2.07 -10.53
CA CYS A 29 13.37 3.00 -10.70
C CYS A 29 14.45 2.38 -11.61
N PRO A 30 14.62 2.86 -12.86
CA PRO A 30 15.55 2.27 -13.83
C PRO A 30 17.01 2.34 -13.36
N MET A 31 17.37 3.35 -12.56
CA MET A 31 18.71 3.51 -11.97
C MET A 31 19.03 2.41 -10.94
N CYS A 32 18.13 2.14 -10.00
CA CYS A 32 18.34 1.12 -8.97
C CYS A 32 18.39 -0.28 -9.58
N ARG A 33 17.58 -0.54 -10.62
CA ARG A 33 17.59 -1.79 -11.37
C ARG A 33 18.92 -2.02 -12.09
N MET A 34 19.39 -1.02 -12.84
CA MET A 34 20.60 -1.15 -13.65
C MET A 34 21.84 -1.40 -12.79
N SER A 35 21.96 -0.71 -11.65
CA SER A 35 23.06 -0.92 -10.70
C SER A 35 23.01 -2.32 -10.06
N ALA A 36 21.83 -2.78 -9.67
CA ALA A 36 21.62 -4.11 -9.11
C ALA A 36 21.92 -5.23 -10.12
N GLU A 37 21.42 -5.11 -11.37
CA GLU A 37 21.69 -6.08 -12.44
C GLU A 37 23.17 -6.11 -12.84
N SER A 38 23.84 -4.95 -12.90
CA SER A 38 25.28 -4.87 -13.16
C SER A 38 26.11 -5.56 -12.06
N ASN A 39 25.73 -5.36 -10.79
CA ASN A 39 26.38 -6.06 -9.67
C ASN A 39 26.21 -7.58 -9.75
N LEU A 40 25.00 -8.07 -10.03
CA LEU A 40 24.78 -9.51 -10.21
C LEU A 40 25.57 -10.11 -11.38
N LYS A 41 25.65 -9.40 -12.52
CA LYS A 41 26.41 -9.86 -13.69
C LYS A 41 27.92 -9.95 -13.42
N ASN A 42 28.43 -9.11 -12.53
CA ASN A 42 29.84 -9.11 -12.11
C ASN A 42 30.11 -10.03 -10.90
N GLY A 43 29.16 -10.88 -10.51
CA GLY A 43 29.30 -11.85 -9.42
C GLY A 43 28.94 -11.34 -8.02
N GLY A 44 28.46 -10.09 -7.91
CA GLY A 44 27.98 -9.50 -6.66
C GLY A 44 26.56 -9.99 -6.27
N THR A 45 26.19 -9.80 -5.01
CA THR A 45 24.90 -10.25 -4.46
C THR A 45 23.90 -9.12 -4.19
N ASP A 46 24.30 -7.87 -4.38
CA ASP A 46 23.60 -6.67 -3.88
C ASP A 46 22.22 -6.43 -4.54
N GLY A 47 21.94 -7.04 -5.69
CA GLY A 47 20.61 -6.99 -6.29
C GLY A 47 19.65 -8.09 -5.86
N ARG A 48 20.10 -9.06 -5.04
CA ARG A 48 19.21 -10.11 -4.52
C ARG A 48 18.25 -9.49 -3.49
N GLY A 49 16.96 -9.48 -3.80
CA GLY A 49 15.93 -9.02 -2.87
C GLY A 49 15.58 -7.53 -2.96
N LEU A 50 16.08 -6.78 -3.95
CA LEU A 50 15.75 -5.36 -4.14
C LEU A 50 14.24 -5.08 -4.17
N ASN A 51 13.47 -5.96 -4.84
CA ASN A 51 12.01 -5.86 -4.89
C ASN A 51 11.34 -6.01 -3.51
N ALA A 52 11.89 -6.88 -2.65
CA ALA A 52 11.42 -7.03 -1.28
C ALA A 52 11.73 -5.76 -0.47
N GLY A 53 12.90 -5.15 -0.68
CA GLY A 53 13.26 -3.87 -0.07
C GLY A 53 12.34 -2.71 -0.48
N ILE A 54 11.99 -2.61 -1.76
CA ILE A 54 11.06 -1.58 -2.26
C ILE A 54 9.66 -1.77 -1.67
N LEU A 55 9.15 -3.01 -1.67
CA LEU A 55 7.84 -3.31 -1.07
C LEU A 55 7.84 -3.04 0.44
N TYR A 56 8.91 -3.36 1.15
CA TYR A 56 9.07 -3.05 2.56
C TYR A 56 9.00 -1.55 2.82
N MET A 57 9.79 -0.75 2.09
CA MET A 57 9.81 0.72 2.24
C MET A 57 8.49 1.38 1.84
N LEU A 58 7.82 0.89 0.80
CA LEU A 58 6.49 1.36 0.41
C LEU A 58 5.42 0.98 1.45
N SER A 59 5.52 -0.19 2.08
CA SER A 59 4.51 -0.65 3.06
C SER A 59 4.58 0.09 4.39
N MET A 60 5.78 0.50 4.82
CA MET A 60 6.03 1.16 6.11
C MET A 60 5.15 2.40 6.38
N PRO A 61 5.06 3.41 5.50
CA PRO A 61 4.25 4.61 5.77
C PRO A 61 2.76 4.28 5.95
N TYR A 62 2.24 3.29 5.22
CA TYR A 62 0.83 2.88 5.35
C TYR A 62 0.59 2.14 6.67
N LEU A 63 1.51 1.27 7.10
CA LEU A 63 1.40 0.57 8.37
C LEU A 63 1.45 1.54 9.56
N ILE A 64 2.32 2.55 9.48
CA ILE A 64 2.41 3.61 10.50
C ILE A 64 1.11 4.41 10.55
N ALA A 65 0.59 4.87 9.42
CA ALA A 65 -0.68 5.61 9.36
C ALA A 65 -1.86 4.77 9.87
N ALA A 66 -1.93 3.49 9.50
CA ALA A 66 -2.95 2.57 9.99
C ALA A 66 -2.86 2.35 11.50
N GLY A 67 -1.64 2.20 12.04
CA GLY A 67 -1.40 2.07 13.48
C GLY A 67 -1.84 3.30 14.27
N ILE A 68 -1.46 4.50 13.80
CA ILE A 68 -1.87 5.77 14.42
C ILE A 68 -3.39 5.93 14.37
N GLY A 69 -4.00 5.67 13.20
CA GLY A 69 -5.45 5.76 13.02
C GLY A 69 -6.22 4.79 13.92
N PHE A 70 -5.73 3.54 14.05
CA PHE A 70 -6.32 2.54 14.94
C PHE A 70 -6.21 2.94 16.41
N TRP A 71 -5.03 3.41 16.83
CA TRP A 71 -4.81 3.89 18.20
C TRP A 71 -5.72 5.08 18.55
N TRP A 72 -5.81 6.06 17.65
CA TRP A 72 -6.69 7.22 17.82
C TRP A 72 -8.17 6.83 17.92
N TRP A 73 -8.64 5.95 17.03
CA TRP A 73 -10.02 5.45 17.07
C TRP A 73 -10.33 4.69 18.37
N ARG A 74 -9.39 3.87 18.85
CA ARG A 74 -9.55 3.13 20.11
C ARG A 74 -9.63 4.07 21.31
N ASN A 75 -8.80 5.12 21.35
CA ASN A 75 -8.82 6.09 22.46
C ASN A 75 -10.15 6.87 22.51
N ARG A 76 -10.64 7.33 21.35
CA ARG A 76 -11.94 8.02 21.26
C ARG A 76 -13.13 7.14 21.64
N LYS A 77 -13.04 5.83 21.45
CA LYS A 77 -14.11 4.90 21.84
C LYS A 77 -14.13 4.63 23.36
N ASN A 78 -13.01 4.85 24.05
CA ASN A 78 -12.96 4.77 25.51
C ASN A 78 -13.52 6.05 26.15
N GLU A 79 -13.27 7.23 25.58
CA GLU A 79 -13.86 8.50 26.06
C GLU A 79 -15.41 8.49 26.03
N GLY A 80 -16.02 7.82 25.05
CA GLY A 80 -17.48 7.66 25.00
C GLY A 80 -18.07 6.64 25.98
N ARG A 81 -17.24 5.83 26.66
CA ARG A 81 -17.65 4.89 27.71
C ARG A 81 -17.57 5.51 29.11
N ASP A 82 -16.57 6.35 29.33
CA ASP A 82 -16.33 6.99 30.63
C ASP A 82 -17.36 8.10 30.92
N GLU A 83 -17.89 8.78 29.90
CA GLU A 83 -18.96 9.78 30.03
C GLU A 83 -20.35 9.16 30.28
N GLN A 84 -20.55 7.88 29.94
CA GLN A 84 -21.79 7.13 30.23
C GLN A 84 -21.77 6.44 31.61
N GLU A 85 -20.60 6.23 32.22
CA GLU A 85 -20.48 5.66 33.57
C GLU A 85 -20.58 6.72 34.68
N PHE A 86 -20.45 8.01 34.31
CA PHE A 86 -20.65 9.16 35.21
C PHE A 86 -22.00 9.87 35.03
N SER A 87 -22.98 9.28 34.31
CA SER A 87 -24.36 9.76 34.20
C SER A 87 -25.37 8.81 34.79
#